data_AF-A0A418N3N5-F1
#
_entry.id   AF-A0A418N3N5-F1
#
_cell.length_a   1.000
_cell.length_b   1.000
_cell.length_c   1.000
_cell.angle_alpha   90.00
_cell.angle_beta   90.00
_cell.angle_gamma   90.00
#
_symmetry.space_group_name_H-M   'P 1'
#
loop_
_entity.id
_entity.type
_entity.pdbx_description
1 polymer ?
#
loop_
_entity_poly.entity_id
_entity_poly.type
_entity_poly.pdbx_seq_one_letter_code
_entity_poly.pdbx_strand_id
1 'polypeptide(L)'
;MKHLRTLLVLALLIPVLSLQAQEDNSSESTDTTLKGQFEDLERVSTNYKSTNGVAYEVIKLSSLNEIKRNIFDTIGTANKTIKDLSGTITANNAEIEDLNNKLQDTTNKLNNVTEEKDSISFFGALISKGAYNLILWSIIFGLLLLLLFFIYRFRNSNFLTQQAKSALAELEEEYETHRRRALEREQKISRQLQDELNKQKKS
;
A
#
# COMPACT_ATOMS: atom_id res chain seq x y z
N MET A 1 -12.91 -3.90 82.58
CA MET A 1 -12.68 -2.69 81.74
C MET A 1 -11.64 -1.72 82.29
N LYS A 2 -11.51 -1.51 83.61
CA LYS A 2 -10.54 -0.53 84.18
C LYS A 2 -9.07 -1.01 84.10
N HIS A 3 -8.80 -2.28 84.37
CA HIS A 3 -7.46 -2.87 84.29
C HIS A 3 -6.91 -3.01 82.86
N LEU A 4 -7.80 -3.13 81.86
CA LEU A 4 -7.41 -3.18 80.45
C LEU A 4 -6.93 -1.81 79.94
N ARG A 5 -7.53 -0.71 80.44
CA ARG A 5 -7.10 0.65 80.12
C ARG A 5 -5.76 1.00 80.75
N THR A 6 -5.49 0.57 81.99
CA THR A 6 -4.19 0.82 82.63
C THR A 6 -3.06 0.04 81.98
N LEU A 7 -3.33 -1.17 81.49
CA LEU A 7 -2.34 -1.99 80.76
C LEU A 7 -2.00 -1.38 79.39
N LEU A 8 -2.99 -0.79 78.70
CA LEU A 8 -2.78 -0.10 77.42
C LEU A 8 -1.99 1.22 77.58
N VAL A 9 -2.19 1.96 78.67
CA VAL A 9 -1.40 3.17 78.97
C VAL A 9 0.05 2.83 79.34
N LEU A 10 0.30 1.71 80.03
CA LEU A 10 1.65 1.25 80.36
C LEU A 10 2.40 0.72 79.12
N ALA A 11 1.69 0.11 78.17
CA ALA A 11 2.28 -0.37 76.91
C ALA A 11 2.67 0.77 75.94
N LEU A 12 2.06 1.96 76.06
CA LEU A 12 2.36 3.12 75.21
C LEU A 12 3.63 3.88 75.63
N LEU A 13 4.18 3.60 76.83
CA LEU A 13 5.32 4.36 77.39
C LEU A 13 6.70 3.71 77.16
N ILE A 14 6.78 2.61 76.39
CA ILE A 14 7.98 1.76 76.31
C ILE A 14 8.93 2.02 75.09
N PRO A 15 8.60 2.76 74.00
CA PRO A 15 9.58 2.92 72.92
C PRO A 15 10.34 4.26 72.99
N VAL A 16 11.02 4.59 74.10
CA VAL A 16 11.88 5.80 74.18
C VAL A 16 13.34 5.53 74.56
N LEU A 17 13.75 4.26 74.72
CA LEU A 17 15.12 3.93 75.13
C LEU A 17 15.71 2.83 74.25
N SER A 18 15.84 3.10 72.94
CA SER A 18 16.73 2.36 72.04
C SER A 18 17.15 3.22 70.85
N LEU A 19 17.66 4.42 71.12
CA LEU A 19 18.57 5.08 70.18
C LEU A 19 19.98 4.54 70.49
N GLN A 20 20.36 3.47 69.81
CA GLN A 20 21.78 3.18 69.61
C GLN A 20 22.29 4.21 68.61
N ALA A 21 22.99 5.22 69.10
CA ALA A 21 23.82 6.07 68.27
C ALA A 21 24.96 5.19 67.73
N GLN A 22 24.84 4.77 66.47
CA GLN A 22 25.96 4.22 65.73
C GLN A 22 26.94 5.38 65.50
N GLU A 23 28.11 5.28 66.10
CA GLU A 23 29.25 6.16 65.81
C GLU A 23 29.61 5.92 64.34
N ASP A 24 29.19 6.85 63.50
CA ASP A 24 29.55 6.90 62.10
C ASP A 24 31.05 7.21 62.06
N ASN A 25 31.87 6.15 62.11
CA ASN A 25 33.22 6.21 61.62
C ASN A 25 33.06 6.54 60.15
N SER A 26 33.09 7.84 59.84
CA SER A 26 33.21 8.40 58.52
C SER A 26 34.46 7.78 57.91
N SER A 27 34.27 6.62 57.29
CA SER A 27 35.16 6.12 56.28
C SER A 27 35.11 7.19 55.22
N GLU A 28 36.16 8.00 55.12
CA GLU A 28 36.40 8.85 53.96
C GLU A 28 36.01 8.00 52.75
N SER A 29 35.02 8.48 51.99
CA SER A 29 34.58 7.83 50.77
C SER A 29 35.76 7.88 49.80
N THR A 30 36.66 6.90 49.91
CA THR A 30 37.77 6.74 48.98
C THR A 30 37.14 6.56 47.62
N ASP A 31 37.37 7.53 46.74
CA ASP A 31 36.85 7.49 45.38
C ASP A 31 37.40 6.23 44.72
N THR A 32 36.52 5.24 44.50
CA THR A 32 36.90 3.93 43.96
C THR A 32 37.23 3.99 42.47
N THR A 33 37.04 5.14 41.82
CA THR A 33 37.46 5.33 40.44
C THR A 33 38.98 5.26 40.30
N LEU A 34 39.45 4.93 39.09
CA LEU A 34 40.88 4.88 38.78
C LEU A 34 41.58 6.22 39.08
N LYS A 35 40.85 7.32 38.89
CA LYS A 35 41.29 8.69 39.20
C LYS A 35 41.41 8.89 40.71
N GLY A 36 40.37 8.51 41.47
CA GLY A 36 40.38 8.57 42.93
C GLY A 36 41.50 7.75 43.55
N GLN A 37 41.72 6.52 43.06
CA GLN A 37 42.83 5.67 43.50
C GLN A 37 44.20 6.31 43.24
N PHE A 38 44.35 7.03 42.12
CA PHE A 38 45.59 7.71 41.77
C PHE A 38 45.83 8.95 42.65
N GLU A 39 44.79 9.77 42.87
CA GLU A 39 44.83 10.92 43.77
C GLU A 39 45.09 10.50 45.23
N ASP A 40 44.54 9.37 45.67
CA ASP A 40 44.81 8.80 46.99
C ASP A 40 46.27 8.32 47.12
N LEU A 41 46.84 7.78 46.04
CA LEU A 41 48.24 7.34 46.03
C LEU A 41 49.23 8.52 46.05
N GLU A 42 48.89 9.64 45.41
CA GLU A 42 49.61 10.91 45.55
C GLU A 42 49.48 11.47 46.98
N ARG A 43 48.28 11.43 47.58
CA ARG A 43 48.04 11.94 48.96
C ARG A 43 48.80 11.14 50.03
N VAL A 44 48.92 9.83 49.87
CA VAL A 44 49.57 8.92 50.84
C VAL A 44 51.09 8.82 50.64
N SER A 45 51.61 9.39 49.55
CA SER A 45 53.04 9.38 49.29
C SER A 45 53.82 10.18 50.35
N THR A 46 55.09 9.84 50.55
CA THR A 46 55.96 10.57 51.48
C THR A 46 56.98 11.40 50.73
N ASN A 47 57.14 12.68 51.09
CA ASN A 47 58.14 13.54 50.47
C ASN A 47 59.57 13.16 50.90
N TYR A 48 60.44 12.92 49.91
CA TYR A 48 61.87 12.66 50.08
C TYR A 48 62.66 13.69 49.26
N LYS A 49 63.61 14.39 49.90
CA LYS A 49 64.52 15.29 49.18
C LYS A 49 65.88 14.65 49.00
N SER A 50 66.33 14.55 47.75
CA SER A 50 67.71 14.13 47.45
C SER A 50 68.71 15.23 47.76
N THR A 51 69.97 14.86 47.94
CA THR A 51 71.12 15.75 48.21
C THR A 51 71.27 16.87 47.16
N ASN A 52 70.73 16.68 45.95
CA ASN A 52 70.74 17.67 44.87
C ASN A 52 69.57 18.66 44.90
N GLY A 53 68.74 18.67 45.95
CA GLY A 53 67.59 19.59 46.09
C GLY A 53 66.32 19.17 45.34
N VAL A 54 66.33 18.01 44.67
CA VAL A 54 65.17 17.47 43.95
C VAL A 54 64.23 16.78 44.95
N ALA A 55 62.95 17.12 44.89
CA ALA A 55 61.90 16.46 45.66
C ALA A 55 61.40 15.22 44.92
N TYR A 56 61.24 14.13 45.65
CA TYR A 56 60.71 12.85 45.19
C TYR A 56 59.55 12.47 46.09
N GLU A 57 58.56 11.80 45.53
CA GLU A 57 57.50 11.19 46.32
C GLU A 57 57.73 9.68 46.43
N VAL A 58 57.75 9.20 47.68
CA VAL A 58 57.96 7.80 48.02
C VAL A 58 56.60 7.14 48.13
N ILE A 59 56.35 6.19 47.25
CA ILE A 59 55.11 5.42 47.20
C ILE A 59 55.41 3.98 47.61
N LYS A 60 54.49 3.35 48.34
CA LYS A 60 54.58 1.92 48.66
C LYS A 60 54.49 1.09 47.38
N LEU A 61 55.43 0.18 47.17
CA LEU A 61 55.47 -0.69 45.98
C LEU A 61 54.17 -1.51 45.83
N SER A 62 53.55 -1.93 46.94
CA SER A 62 52.29 -2.67 46.95
C SER A 62 51.14 -1.85 46.35
N SER A 63 51.01 -0.57 46.73
CA SER A 63 49.97 0.34 46.24
C SER A 63 50.16 0.67 44.76
N LEU A 64 51.41 0.87 44.33
CA LEU A 64 51.73 1.07 42.91
C LEU A 64 51.35 -0.17 42.07
N ASN A 65 51.68 -1.38 42.55
CA ASN A 65 51.34 -2.62 41.86
C ASN A 65 49.83 -2.87 41.81
N GLU A 66 49.10 -2.47 42.85
CA GLU A 66 47.64 -2.55 42.90
C GLU A 66 46.97 -1.64 41.87
N ILE A 67 47.34 -0.35 41.83
CA ILE A 67 46.81 0.57 40.81
C ILE A 67 47.17 0.09 39.41
N LYS A 68 48.42 -0.37 39.21
CA LYS A 68 48.84 -0.95 37.93
C LYS A 68 47.93 -2.10 37.51
N ARG A 69 47.62 -3.03 38.42
CA ARG A 69 46.70 -4.14 38.17
C ARG A 69 45.30 -3.64 37.80
N ASN A 70 44.77 -2.68 38.54
CA ASN A 70 43.42 -2.13 38.31
C ASN A 70 43.32 -1.37 36.97
N ILE A 71 44.39 -0.67 36.56
CA ILE A 71 44.48 -0.04 35.22
C ILE A 71 44.41 -1.10 34.12
N PHE A 72 45.23 -2.15 34.21
CA PHE A 72 45.24 -3.22 33.20
C PHE A 72 43.92 -4.00 33.16
N ASP A 73 43.27 -4.20 34.31
CA ASP A 73 41.95 -4.85 34.38
C ASP A 73 40.86 -3.99 33.74
N THR A 74 40.87 -2.68 34.00
CA THR A 74 39.94 -1.71 33.38
C THR A 74 40.13 -1.65 31.86
N ILE A 75 41.37 -1.59 31.39
CA ILE A 75 41.69 -1.61 29.95
C ILE A 75 41.27 -2.94 29.33
N GLY A 76 41.52 -4.07 29.99
CA GLY A 76 41.10 -5.39 29.54
C GLY A 76 39.58 -5.49 29.40
N THR A 77 38.86 -4.97 30.39
CA THR A 77 37.38 -4.91 30.40
C THR A 77 36.86 -3.99 29.29
N ALA A 78 37.44 -2.80 29.12
CA ALA A 78 37.06 -1.87 28.06
C ALA A 78 37.31 -2.46 26.65
N ASN A 79 38.44 -3.15 26.44
CA ASN A 79 38.70 -3.82 25.17
C ASN A 79 37.72 -4.97 24.90
N LYS A 80 37.34 -5.71 25.95
CA LYS A 80 36.33 -6.77 25.83
C LYS A 80 34.96 -6.20 25.47
N THR A 81 34.52 -5.14 26.14
CA THR A 81 33.23 -4.50 25.79
C THR A 81 33.26 -3.92 24.39
N ILE A 82 34.34 -3.27 23.96
CA ILE A 82 34.50 -2.78 22.57
C ILE A 82 34.36 -3.93 21.57
N LYS A 83 34.97 -5.09 21.86
CA LYS A 83 34.87 -6.28 21.00
C LYS A 83 33.43 -6.82 20.95
N ASP A 84 32.75 -6.89 22.09
CA ASP A 84 31.37 -7.39 22.18
C ASP A 84 30.39 -6.43 21.48
N LEU A 85 30.56 -5.12 21.64
CA LEU A 85 29.80 -4.09 20.92
C LEU A 85 30.07 -4.14 19.42
N SER A 86 31.32 -4.29 18.99
CA SER A 86 31.65 -4.46 17.57
C SER A 86 31.00 -5.71 16.99
N GLY A 87 30.99 -6.82 17.73
CA GLY A 87 30.27 -8.05 17.33
C GLY A 87 28.76 -7.82 17.18
N THR A 88 28.17 -7.07 18.11
CA THR A 88 26.74 -6.74 18.08
C THR A 88 26.41 -5.84 16.89
N ILE A 89 27.26 -4.85 16.58
CA ILE A 89 27.11 -3.99 15.40
C ILE A 89 27.18 -4.82 14.11
N THR A 90 28.11 -5.77 14.01
CA THR A 90 28.19 -6.65 12.83
C THR A 90 26.96 -7.54 12.67
N ALA A 91 26.42 -8.07 13.78
CA ALA A 91 25.19 -8.86 13.76
C ALA A 91 23.98 -8.03 13.35
N ASN A 92 23.83 -6.83 13.91
CA ASN A 92 22.74 -5.91 13.55
C ASN A 92 22.84 -5.48 12.08
N ASN A 93 24.03 -5.21 11.55
CA ASN A 93 24.21 -4.88 10.13
C ASN A 93 23.80 -6.04 9.23
N ALA A 94 24.15 -7.28 9.58
CA ALA A 94 23.74 -8.46 8.83
C ALA A 94 22.21 -8.66 8.88
N GLU A 95 21.57 -8.40 10.02
CA GLU A 95 20.11 -8.45 10.15
C GLU A 95 19.43 -7.33 9.35
N ILE A 96 19.99 -6.11 9.33
CA ILE A 96 19.50 -5.00 8.50
C ILE A 96 19.60 -5.34 7.01
N GLU A 97 20.70 -5.96 6.59
CA GLU A 97 20.87 -6.42 5.20
C GLU A 97 19.84 -7.50 4.83
N ASP A 98 19.64 -8.49 5.69
CA ASP A 98 18.62 -9.54 5.51
C ASP A 98 17.19 -8.95 5.48
N LEU A 99 16.88 -8.01 6.37
CA LEU A 99 15.58 -7.32 6.36
C LEU A 99 15.38 -6.50 5.08
N ASN A 100 16.40 -5.79 4.61
CA ASN A 100 16.33 -5.03 3.36
C ASN A 100 16.13 -5.95 2.16
N ASN A 101 16.85 -7.08 2.11
CA ASN A 101 16.68 -8.09 1.07
C ASN A 101 15.26 -8.66 1.09
N LYS A 102 14.72 -9.01 2.27
CA LYS A 102 13.33 -9.45 2.43
C LYS A 102 12.32 -8.38 2.01
N LEU A 103 12.57 -7.12 2.31
CA LEU A 103 11.72 -6.01 1.89
C LEU A 103 11.73 -5.84 0.37
N GLN A 104 12.90 -5.93 -0.26
CA GLN A 104 13.05 -5.87 -1.70
C GLN A 104 12.32 -7.04 -2.37
N ASP A 105 12.51 -8.26 -1.89
CA ASP A 105 11.82 -9.45 -2.38
C ASP A 105 10.30 -9.35 -2.22
N THR A 106 9.84 -8.83 -1.09
CA THR A 106 8.40 -8.65 -0.82
C THR A 106 7.81 -7.58 -1.72
N THR A 107 8.53 -6.48 -1.96
CA THR A 107 8.12 -5.41 -2.87
C THR A 107 8.06 -5.92 -4.31
N ASN A 108 9.06 -6.69 -4.74
CA ASN A 108 9.06 -7.33 -6.06
C ASN A 108 7.91 -8.33 -6.21
N LYS A 109 7.65 -9.16 -5.19
CA LYS A 109 6.49 -10.06 -5.17
C LYS A 109 5.17 -9.30 -5.22
N LEU A 110 5.02 -8.19 -4.50
CA LEU A 110 3.82 -7.36 -4.55
C LEU A 110 3.62 -6.71 -5.91
N ASN A 111 4.68 -6.22 -6.55
CA ASN A 111 4.61 -5.69 -7.91
C ASN A 111 4.18 -6.78 -8.90
N ASN A 112 4.83 -7.95 -8.87
CA ASN A 112 4.47 -9.08 -9.72
C ASN A 112 3.04 -9.56 -9.47
N VAL A 113 2.61 -9.67 -8.21
CA VAL A 113 1.23 -10.05 -7.86
C VAL A 113 0.23 -8.99 -8.30
N THR A 114 0.59 -7.70 -8.25
CA THR A 114 -0.27 -6.61 -8.74
C THR A 114 -0.44 -6.73 -10.25
N GLU A 115 0.66 -6.97 -10.99
CA GLU A 115 0.63 -7.19 -12.44
C GLU A 115 -0.15 -8.46 -12.83
N GLU A 116 0.00 -9.56 -12.09
CA GLU A 116 -0.76 -10.81 -12.28
C GLU A 116 -2.25 -10.66 -11.89
N LYS A 117 -2.56 -9.95 -10.81
CA LYS A 117 -3.95 -9.73 -10.35
C LYS A 117 -4.71 -8.76 -11.24
N ASP A 118 -4.01 -7.80 -11.83
CA ASP A 118 -4.58 -6.87 -12.78
C ASP A 118 -4.63 -7.43 -14.18
N SER A 119 -4.12 -8.63 -14.44
CA SER A 119 -4.29 -9.30 -15.73
C SER A 119 -5.34 -10.41 -15.68
N ILE A 120 -6.16 -10.48 -16.71
CA ILE A 120 -7.11 -11.56 -16.96
C ILE A 120 -6.67 -12.24 -18.25
N SER A 121 -6.71 -13.59 -18.27
CA SER A 121 -6.45 -14.33 -19.50
C SER A 121 -7.60 -14.10 -20.49
N PHE A 122 -7.29 -13.44 -21.61
CA PHE A 122 -8.22 -13.22 -22.71
C PHE A 122 -7.56 -13.73 -23.99
N PHE A 123 -8.15 -14.74 -24.63
CA PHE A 123 -7.60 -15.43 -25.81
C PHE A 123 -6.16 -15.97 -25.64
N GLY A 124 -5.80 -16.44 -24.44
CA GLY A 124 -4.48 -17.01 -24.16
C GLY A 124 -3.38 -15.98 -23.88
N ALA A 125 -3.68 -14.68 -23.94
CA ALA A 125 -2.80 -13.61 -23.51
C ALA A 125 -3.31 -12.98 -22.20
N LEU A 126 -2.38 -12.54 -21.34
CA LEU A 126 -2.69 -11.78 -20.11
C LEU A 126 -2.94 -10.32 -20.49
N ILE A 127 -4.18 -9.85 -20.37
CA ILE A 127 -4.57 -8.47 -20.67
C ILE A 127 -4.98 -7.78 -19.37
N SER A 128 -4.59 -6.52 -19.18
CA SER A 128 -4.96 -5.77 -17.98
C SER A 128 -6.49 -5.60 -17.85
N LYS A 129 -7.04 -5.54 -16.63
CA LYS A 129 -8.48 -5.37 -16.36
C LYS A 129 -9.05 -4.11 -17.01
N GLY A 130 -8.26 -3.04 -17.05
CA GLY A 130 -8.62 -1.80 -17.75
C GLY A 130 -8.77 -2.02 -19.25
N ALA A 131 -7.78 -2.67 -19.88
CA ALA A 131 -7.84 -2.99 -21.31
C ALA A 131 -8.97 -3.97 -21.64
N TYR A 132 -9.22 -4.98 -20.79
CA TYR A 132 -10.34 -5.91 -20.95
C TYR A 132 -11.68 -5.16 -20.95
N ASN A 133 -11.94 -4.32 -19.95
CA ASN A 133 -13.18 -3.53 -19.91
C ASN A 133 -13.29 -2.62 -21.13
N LEU A 134 -12.22 -1.97 -21.56
CA LEU A 134 -12.23 -1.11 -22.75
C LEU A 134 -12.60 -1.90 -24.01
N ILE A 135 -11.97 -3.05 -24.24
CA ILE A 135 -12.25 -3.92 -25.40
C ILE A 135 -13.70 -4.42 -25.34
N LEU A 136 -14.17 -4.87 -24.17
CA LEU A 136 -15.52 -5.39 -23.98
C LEU A 136 -16.57 -4.30 -24.29
N TRP A 137 -16.43 -3.13 -23.69
CA TRP A 137 -17.33 -2.00 -23.94
C TRP A 137 -17.24 -1.47 -25.38
N SER A 138 -16.04 -1.52 -25.99
CA SER A 138 -15.86 -1.17 -27.41
C SER A 138 -16.63 -2.13 -28.32
N ILE A 139 -16.58 -3.44 -28.06
CA ILE A 139 -17.34 -4.44 -28.81
C ILE A 139 -18.84 -4.24 -28.61
N ILE A 140 -19.30 -4.06 -27.36
CA ILE A 140 -20.72 -3.79 -27.07
C ILE A 140 -21.19 -2.57 -27.85
N PHE A 141 -20.46 -1.45 -27.72
CA PHE A 141 -20.85 -0.19 -28.36
C PHE A 141 -20.78 -0.27 -29.89
N GLY A 142 -19.77 -0.96 -30.43
CA GLY A 142 -19.65 -1.23 -31.86
C GLY A 142 -20.82 -2.04 -32.40
N LEU A 143 -21.23 -3.11 -31.71
CA LEU A 143 -22.42 -3.89 -32.08
C LEU A 143 -23.70 -3.06 -31.97
N LEU A 144 -23.82 -2.25 -30.92
CA LEU A 144 -24.97 -1.38 -30.69
C LEU A 144 -25.10 -0.36 -31.83
N LEU A 145 -24.01 0.31 -32.21
CA LEU A 145 -23.97 1.23 -33.34
C LEU A 145 -24.30 0.54 -34.66
N LEU A 146 -23.74 -0.64 -34.92
CA LEU A 146 -24.02 -1.40 -36.14
C LEU A 146 -25.49 -1.80 -36.21
N LEU A 147 -26.08 -2.21 -35.09
CA LEU A 147 -27.49 -2.53 -34.99
C LEU A 147 -28.39 -1.31 -35.25
N LEU A 148 -28.08 -0.15 -34.65
CA LEU A 148 -28.80 1.09 -34.96
C LEU A 148 -28.68 1.47 -36.44
N PHE A 149 -27.48 1.37 -37.00
CA PHE A 149 -27.23 1.65 -38.41
C PHE A 149 -28.07 0.72 -39.31
N PHE A 150 -28.12 -0.58 -38.98
CA PHE A 150 -28.94 -1.55 -39.70
C PHE A 150 -30.42 -1.23 -39.62
N ILE A 151 -30.95 -0.91 -38.42
CA ILE A 151 -32.35 -0.52 -38.23
C ILE A 151 -32.68 0.73 -39.05
N TYR A 152 -31.81 1.74 -39.00
CA TYR A 152 -31.98 2.98 -39.78
C TYR A 152 -32.04 2.69 -41.28
N ARG A 153 -31.08 1.92 -41.80
CA ARG A 153 -31.03 1.56 -43.22
C ARG A 153 -32.23 0.70 -43.64
N PHE A 154 -32.63 -0.26 -42.81
CA PHE A 154 -33.77 -1.14 -43.05
C PHE A 154 -35.08 -0.35 -43.12
N ARG A 155 -35.32 0.59 -42.19
CA ARG A 155 -36.52 1.44 -42.21
C ARG A 155 -36.59 2.30 -43.48
N ASN A 156 -35.47 2.90 -43.88
CA ASN A 156 -35.43 3.73 -45.09
C ASN A 156 -35.71 2.89 -46.35
N SER A 157 -35.13 1.69 -46.44
CA SER A 157 -35.36 0.77 -47.55
C SER A 157 -36.80 0.27 -47.60
N ASN A 158 -37.39 -0.05 -46.45
CA ASN A 158 -38.77 -0.53 -46.38
C ASN A 158 -39.78 0.56 -46.75
N PHE A 159 -39.52 1.82 -46.38
CA PHE A 159 -40.36 2.95 -46.78
C PHE A 159 -40.36 3.15 -48.31
N LEU A 160 -39.18 3.14 -48.94
CA LEU A 160 -39.08 3.25 -50.40
C LEU A 160 -39.78 2.08 -51.12
N THR A 161 -39.67 0.87 -50.57
CA THR A 161 -40.33 -0.31 -51.13
C THR A 161 -41.85 -0.22 -51.04
N GLN A 162 -42.38 0.24 -49.90
CA GLN A 162 -43.81 0.48 -49.72
C GLN A 162 -44.33 1.54 -50.71
N GLN A 163 -43.57 2.64 -50.89
CA GLN A 163 -43.91 3.69 -51.84
C GLN A 163 -43.93 3.17 -53.28
N ALA A 164 -42.92 2.39 -53.68
CA ALA A 164 -42.87 1.78 -55.00
C ALA A 164 -44.03 0.80 -55.25
N LYS A 165 -44.41 -0.01 -54.25
CA LYS A 165 -45.59 -0.89 -54.34
C LYS A 165 -46.88 -0.10 -54.50
N SER A 166 -47.04 0.99 -53.75
CA SER A 166 -48.23 1.85 -53.85
C SER A 166 -48.32 2.52 -55.22
N ALA A 167 -47.20 3.05 -55.73
CA ALA A 167 -47.16 3.68 -57.06
C ALA A 167 -47.44 2.68 -58.18
N LEU A 168 -46.97 1.44 -58.04
CA LEU A 168 -47.28 0.36 -58.98
C LEU A 168 -48.78 0.04 -58.96
N ALA A 169 -49.38 -0.10 -57.77
CA ALA A 169 -50.81 -0.37 -57.64
C ALA A 169 -51.67 0.75 -58.26
N GLU A 170 -51.30 2.01 -58.03
CA GLU A 170 -51.97 3.17 -58.65
C GLU A 170 -51.83 3.18 -60.17
N LEU A 171 -50.65 2.89 -60.70
CA LEU A 171 -50.42 2.78 -62.15
C LEU A 171 -51.21 1.63 -62.78
N GLU A 172 -51.31 0.49 -62.11
CA GLU A 172 -52.07 -0.67 -62.58
C GLU A 172 -53.57 -0.37 -62.61
N GLU A 173 -54.10 0.33 -61.60
CA GLU A 173 -55.48 0.83 -61.59
C GLU A 173 -55.72 1.86 -62.71
N GLU A 174 -54.81 2.81 -62.91
CA GLU A 174 -54.91 3.78 -64.00
C GLU A 174 -54.86 3.08 -65.37
N TYR A 175 -53.99 2.09 -65.53
CA TYR A 175 -53.89 1.30 -66.77
C TYR A 175 -55.17 0.51 -67.05
N GLU A 176 -55.72 -0.18 -66.05
CA GLU A 176 -56.97 -0.94 -66.19
C GLU A 176 -58.16 -0.01 -66.47
N THR A 177 -58.23 1.15 -65.82
CA THR A 177 -59.29 2.14 -66.12
C THR A 177 -59.14 2.74 -67.52
N HIS A 178 -57.92 3.04 -67.96
CA HIS A 178 -57.66 3.49 -69.32
C HIS A 178 -58.03 2.42 -70.35
N ARG A 179 -57.67 1.16 -70.10
CA ARG A 179 -58.02 0.01 -70.94
C ARG A 179 -59.53 -0.18 -71.04
N ARG A 180 -60.26 -0.10 -69.91
CA ARG A 180 -61.73 -0.15 -69.90
C ARG A 180 -62.34 0.97 -70.74
N ARG A 181 -61.89 2.21 -70.56
CA ARG A 181 -62.36 3.36 -71.35
C ARG A 181 -62.03 3.24 -72.83
N ALA A 182 -60.87 2.66 -73.19
CA ALA A 182 -60.52 2.40 -74.59
C ALA A 182 -61.46 1.38 -75.22
N LEU A 183 -61.73 0.26 -74.53
CA LEU A 183 -62.67 -0.76 -74.98
C LEU A 183 -64.10 -0.22 -75.11
N GLU A 184 -64.57 0.56 -74.14
CA GLU A 184 -65.89 1.22 -74.20
C GLU A 184 -66.01 2.16 -75.40
N ARG A 185 -64.95 2.91 -75.73
CA ARG A 185 -64.89 3.76 -76.92
C ARG A 185 -64.96 2.94 -78.20
N GLU A 186 -64.16 1.89 -78.31
CA GLU A 186 -64.17 1.00 -79.48
C GLU A 186 -65.55 0.33 -79.67
N GLN A 187 -66.14 -0.18 -78.59
CA GLN A 187 -67.49 -0.77 -78.62
C GLN A 187 -68.55 0.26 -79.05
N LYS A 188 -68.47 1.50 -78.55
CA LYS A 188 -69.40 2.57 -78.92
C LYS A 188 -69.25 2.96 -80.39
N ILE A 189 -68.01 3.10 -80.88
CA ILE A 189 -67.72 3.41 -82.29
C ILE A 189 -68.22 2.27 -83.19
N SER A 190 -67.96 1.02 -82.82
CA SER A 190 -68.43 -0.15 -83.56
C SER A 190 -69.96 -0.20 -83.67
N ARG A 191 -70.67 0.09 -82.57
CA ARG A 191 -72.15 0.21 -82.57
C ARG A 191 -72.62 1.35 -83.48
N GLN A 192 -72.02 2.53 -83.37
CA GLN A 192 -72.37 3.67 -84.23
C GLN A 192 -72.12 3.38 -85.71
N LEU A 193 -71.00 2.74 -86.05
CA LEU A 193 -70.68 2.35 -87.43
C LEU A 193 -71.70 1.33 -87.97
N GLN A 194 -72.11 0.37 -87.14
CA GLN A 194 -73.12 -0.62 -87.53
C GLN A 194 -74.51 0.02 -87.71
N ASP A 195 -74.87 0.99 -86.87
CA ASP A 195 -76.10 1.77 -87.02
C ASP A 195 -76.09 2.61 -88.31
N GLU A 196 -74.96 3.26 -88.65
CA GLU A 196 -74.79 4.00 -89.91
C GLU A 196 -74.88 3.08 -91.15
N LEU A 197 -74.23 1.91 -91.14
CA LEU A 197 -74.35 0.92 -92.22
C LEU A 197 -75.79 0.41 -92.39
N ASN A 198 -76.49 0.11 -91.29
CA ASN A 198 -77.87 -0.33 -91.33
C ASN A 198 -78.81 0.77 -91.85
N LYS A 199 -78.51 2.03 -91.56
CA LYS A 199 -79.25 3.19 -92.07
C LYS A 199 -79.04 3.39 -93.56
N GLN A 200 -77.82 3.24 -94.07
CA GLN A 200 -77.54 3.32 -95.51
C GLN A 200 -78.19 2.19 -96.31
N LYS A 201 -78.28 0.97 -95.76
CA LYS A 201 -78.89 -0.19 -96.45
C LYS A 201 -80.43 -0.14 -96.52
N LYS A 202 -81.06 0.77 -95.77
CA LYS A 202 -82.52 0.99 -95.75
C LYS A 202 -82.98 2.14 -96.66
N SER A 203 -82.03 2.86 -97.27
CA SER A 203 -82.27 3.80 -98.37
C SER A 203 -82.05 3.11 -99.71
#